data_AF-A0A6C0E821-F1
#
_entry.id   AF-A0A6C0E821-F1
#
_cell.length_a   1.000
_cell.length_b   1.000
_cell.length_c   1.000
_cell.angle_alpha   90.00
_cell.angle_beta   90.00
_cell.angle_gamma   90.00
#
_symmetry.space_group_name_H-M   'P 1'
#
loop_
_entity.id
_entity.type
_entity.pdbx_description
1 polymer ?
#
loop_
_entity_poly.entity_id
_entity_poly.type
_entity_poly.pdbx_seq_one_letter_code
_entity_poly.pdbx_strand_id
1 'polypeptide(L)'
;MDYLELNNRLNINNLKDLIIIYCGPKVGSTSLVSSLRLSCSDNSNVIHLHDDAMLRILTQSDDSVSISGLIEYNSKQKKVFVIDIYRSPIERKMSEYFEKLCDLHFNNKPEEVNNYNLHRITKRFNDIFNHIGKGDHYIDKYDIPVIESFDVKRKYQLQEINNITYIKLRLKDSHEWSKILSKIMKRQIYIVRDYETINKDIGDLYKRFKSEYKLPLNLYQTIVEDEYLSFYYTEEERKEYLKEWLKRVCDKCDTWSEKEYDFYRRICIENLTQNDIQKHHYIDLGCTCKYCTAKRLEIIEKVKRGEEIKEKIIHEELVKKDKYQMFLHAKQMQKPVNRKVNFGVLMSNK
;
A
#
# COMPACT_ATOMS: atom_id res chain seq x y z
N MET A 1 5.12 -27.43 1.51
CA MET A 1 3.75 -26.96 1.87
C MET A 1 2.90 -26.92 0.61
N ASP A 2 1.61 -27.29 0.65
CA ASP A 2 0.76 -27.16 -0.54
C ASP A 2 0.07 -25.78 -0.62
N TYR A 3 -0.48 -25.44 -1.79
CA TYR A 3 -1.14 -24.16 -2.02
C TYR A 3 -2.52 -24.02 -1.34
N LEU A 4 -3.13 -25.13 -0.91
CA LEU A 4 -4.36 -25.09 -0.12
C LEU A 4 -4.07 -24.60 1.31
N GLU A 5 -3.02 -25.13 1.92
CA GLU A 5 -2.51 -24.67 3.21
C GLU A 5 -2.06 -23.20 3.13
N LEU A 6 -1.39 -22.82 2.04
CA LEU A 6 -0.98 -21.43 1.79
C LEU A 6 -2.19 -20.48 1.75
N ASN A 7 -3.25 -20.88 1.04
CA ASN A 7 -4.50 -20.12 0.98
C ASN A 7 -5.10 -19.91 2.38
N ASN A 8 -5.10 -20.95 3.22
CA ASN A 8 -5.62 -20.85 4.59
C ASN A 8 -4.81 -19.86 5.44
N ARG A 9 -3.48 -19.88 5.34
CA ARG A 9 -2.60 -18.94 6.08
C ARG A 9 -2.78 -17.49 5.62
N LEU A 10 -3.12 -17.28 4.35
CA LEU A 10 -3.41 -15.96 3.78
C LEU A 10 -4.88 -15.53 3.94
N ASN A 11 -5.72 -16.33 4.60
CA ASN A 11 -7.18 -16.13 4.71
C ASN A 11 -7.87 -15.96 3.35
N ILE A 12 -7.43 -16.72 2.33
CA ILE A 12 -8.04 -16.75 1.01
C ILE A 12 -9.26 -17.66 1.07
N ASN A 13 -10.43 -17.05 1.29
CA ASN A 13 -11.69 -17.75 1.48
C ASN A 13 -12.37 -18.07 0.13
N ASN A 14 -13.51 -18.76 0.17
CA ASN A 14 -14.34 -19.13 -1.00
C ASN A 14 -15.08 -17.96 -1.65
N LEU A 15 -14.49 -16.76 -1.65
CA LEU A 15 -14.97 -15.64 -2.44
C LEU A 15 -14.67 -15.87 -3.93
N LYS A 16 -15.47 -15.22 -4.78
CA LYS A 16 -15.50 -15.42 -6.22
C LYS A 16 -14.19 -15.04 -6.91
N ASP A 17 -13.64 -13.89 -6.50
CA ASP A 17 -12.46 -13.32 -7.12
C ASP A 17 -11.29 -13.25 -6.13
N LEU A 18 -10.07 -13.26 -6.66
CA LEU A 18 -8.85 -13.01 -5.91
C LEU A 18 -8.11 -11.84 -6.54
N ILE A 19 -7.80 -10.82 -5.75
CA ILE A 19 -7.03 -9.66 -6.16
C ILE A 19 -5.69 -9.71 -5.42
N ILE A 20 -4.60 -9.81 -6.17
CA ILE A 20 -3.24 -9.81 -5.68
C ILE A 20 -2.57 -8.52 -6.17
N ILE A 21 -2.26 -7.62 -5.25
CA ILE A 21 -1.39 -6.48 -5.52
C ILE A 21 0.04 -6.99 -5.36
N TYR A 22 0.72 -7.27 -6.48
CA TYR A 22 2.06 -7.85 -6.49
C TYR A 22 3.04 -6.87 -7.13
N CYS A 23 3.60 -5.96 -6.35
CA CYS A 23 4.42 -4.88 -6.88
C CYS A 23 5.61 -4.56 -5.98
N GLY A 24 6.61 -3.87 -6.52
CA GLY A 24 7.75 -3.40 -5.74
C GLY A 24 7.32 -2.48 -4.58
N PRO A 25 8.15 -2.30 -3.54
CA PRO A 25 7.83 -1.40 -2.45
C PRO A 25 7.76 0.06 -2.93
N LYS A 26 7.00 0.89 -2.21
CA LYS A 26 6.95 2.36 -2.38
C LYS A 26 6.40 2.87 -3.71
N VAL A 27 5.51 2.09 -4.31
CA VAL A 27 4.79 2.47 -5.54
C VAL A 27 3.36 2.98 -5.28
N GLY A 28 2.96 3.15 -4.02
CA GLY A 28 1.60 3.58 -3.65
C GLY A 28 0.60 2.43 -3.46
N SER A 29 1.09 1.19 -3.33
CA SER A 29 0.27 0.00 -3.19
C SER A 29 -0.57 -0.03 -1.91
N THR A 30 -0.10 0.55 -0.79
CA THR A 30 -0.89 0.62 0.45
C THR A 30 -2.23 1.33 0.27
N SER A 31 -2.23 2.51 -0.38
CA SER A 31 -3.46 3.24 -0.74
C SER A 31 -4.39 2.38 -1.60
N LEU A 32 -3.83 1.65 -2.58
CA LEU A 32 -4.61 0.79 -3.46
C LEU A 32 -5.23 -0.41 -2.71
N VAL A 33 -4.46 -1.06 -1.85
CA VAL A 33 -4.92 -2.20 -1.03
C VAL A 33 -6.07 -1.77 -0.12
N SER A 34 -5.92 -0.66 0.59
CA SER A 34 -6.99 -0.09 1.42
C SER A 34 -8.24 0.21 0.59
N SER A 35 -8.07 0.83 -0.59
CA SER A 35 -9.16 1.15 -1.52
C SER A 35 -9.94 -0.09 -1.99
N LEU A 36 -9.21 -1.15 -2.36
CA LEU A 36 -9.80 -2.39 -2.87
C LEU A 36 -10.45 -3.21 -1.75
N ARG A 37 -9.90 -3.22 -0.53
CA ARG A 37 -10.56 -3.84 0.62
C ARG A 37 -11.85 -3.12 1.01
N LEU A 38 -11.84 -1.79 1.01
CA LEU A 38 -13.05 -1.00 1.21
C LEU A 38 -14.12 -1.36 0.17
N SER A 39 -13.73 -1.46 -1.10
CA SER A 39 -14.68 -1.57 -2.21
C SER A 39 -15.09 -3.00 -2.55
N CYS A 40 -14.28 -4.03 -2.28
CA CYS A 40 -14.43 -5.37 -2.84
C CYS A 40 -14.45 -6.53 -1.82
N SER A 41 -14.21 -6.30 -0.53
CA SER A 41 -14.04 -7.39 0.47
C SER A 41 -15.27 -8.30 0.68
N ASP A 42 -16.44 -7.93 0.17
CA ASP A 42 -17.64 -8.76 0.15
C ASP A 42 -17.63 -9.85 -0.94
N ASN A 43 -16.85 -9.68 -2.01
CA ASN A 43 -16.83 -10.61 -3.15
C ASN A 43 -15.42 -11.04 -3.60
N SER A 44 -14.39 -10.37 -3.10
CA SER A 44 -13.00 -10.63 -3.51
C SER A 44 -12.08 -10.73 -2.30
N ASN A 45 -11.18 -11.71 -2.33
CA ASN A 45 -10.02 -11.71 -1.43
C ASN A 45 -9.00 -10.67 -1.94
N VAL A 46 -8.41 -9.88 -1.06
CA VAL A 46 -7.43 -8.84 -1.43
C VAL A 46 -6.13 -9.01 -0.65
N ILE A 47 -5.06 -9.36 -1.36
CA ILE A 47 -3.74 -9.66 -0.82
C ILE A 47 -2.71 -8.70 -1.40
N HIS A 48 -1.71 -8.36 -0.60
CA HIS A 48 -0.60 -7.52 -0.99
C HIS A 48 0.72 -8.20 -0.68
N LEU A 49 1.55 -8.38 -1.71
CA LEU A 49 2.84 -9.04 -1.61
C LEU A 49 3.88 -8.24 -2.40
N HIS A 50 5.10 -8.18 -1.88
CA HIS A 50 6.24 -7.54 -2.56
C HIS A 50 7.16 -8.57 -3.22
N ASP A 51 7.33 -9.76 -2.66
CA ASP A 51 8.19 -10.79 -3.21
C ASP A 51 7.88 -12.14 -2.52
N ASP A 52 8.49 -13.20 -3.06
CA ASP A 52 8.33 -14.53 -2.50
C ASP A 52 8.90 -14.63 -1.07
N ALA A 53 9.89 -13.80 -0.71
CA ALA A 53 10.42 -13.77 0.65
C ALA A 53 9.36 -13.27 1.64
N MET A 54 8.63 -12.20 1.31
CA MET A 54 7.49 -11.71 2.07
C MET A 54 6.39 -12.76 2.17
N LEU A 55 6.07 -13.45 1.06
CA LEU A 55 5.12 -14.56 1.08
C LEU A 55 5.56 -15.61 2.12
N ARG A 56 6.79 -16.11 2.00
CA ARG A 56 7.35 -17.13 2.89
C ARG A 56 7.39 -16.73 4.36
N ILE A 57 7.71 -15.47 4.67
CA ILE A 57 7.69 -14.96 6.05
C ILE A 57 6.25 -14.93 6.59
N LEU A 58 5.30 -14.42 5.80
CA LEU A 58 3.90 -14.32 6.22
C LEU A 58 3.26 -15.69 6.41
N THR A 59 3.64 -16.66 5.58
CA THR A 59 3.05 -18.01 5.60
C THR A 59 3.93 -19.03 6.28
N GLN A 60 5.10 -18.66 6.84
CA GLN A 60 6.09 -19.57 7.43
C GLN A 60 6.32 -20.82 6.56
N SER A 61 6.60 -20.59 5.28
CA SER A 61 6.80 -21.64 4.28
C SER A 61 8.22 -21.63 3.74
N ASP A 62 8.62 -22.76 3.16
CA ASP A 62 9.93 -22.94 2.52
C ASP A 62 9.96 -22.42 1.07
N ASP A 63 11.10 -22.60 0.40
CA ASP A 63 11.35 -22.12 -0.98
C ASP A 63 10.56 -22.87 -2.07
N SER A 64 9.76 -23.89 -1.73
CA SER A 64 8.90 -24.60 -2.70
C SER A 64 7.67 -23.81 -3.13
N VAL A 65 7.33 -22.71 -2.44
CA VAL A 65 6.19 -21.86 -2.78
C VAL A 65 6.63 -20.55 -3.42
N SER A 66 5.87 -20.10 -4.41
CA SER A 66 6.06 -18.81 -5.08
C SER A 66 4.74 -18.08 -5.28
N ILE A 67 4.82 -16.76 -5.47
CA ILE A 67 3.65 -15.93 -5.81
C ILE A 67 3.06 -16.37 -7.14
N SER A 68 3.88 -16.68 -8.15
CA SER A 68 3.41 -17.18 -9.44
C SER A 68 2.63 -18.48 -9.30
N GLY A 69 3.13 -19.43 -8.50
CA GLY A 69 2.40 -20.66 -8.21
C GLY A 69 1.10 -20.43 -7.43
N LEU A 70 1.06 -19.45 -6.53
CA LEU A 70 -0.16 -19.04 -5.82
C LEU A 70 -1.21 -18.47 -6.80
N ILE A 71 -0.79 -17.63 -7.74
CA ILE A 71 -1.62 -17.05 -8.80
C ILE A 71 -2.20 -18.17 -9.66
N GLU A 72 -1.34 -19.05 -10.17
CA GLU A 72 -1.74 -20.17 -11.02
C GLU A 72 -2.71 -21.11 -10.32
N TYR A 73 -2.40 -21.52 -9.09
CA TYR A 73 -3.25 -22.41 -8.30
C TYR A 73 -4.67 -21.86 -8.15
N ASN A 74 -4.80 -20.58 -7.76
CA ASN A 74 -6.10 -19.95 -7.55
C ASN A 74 -6.84 -19.67 -8.86
N SER A 75 -6.14 -19.43 -9.97
CA SER A 75 -6.74 -19.18 -11.28
C SER A 75 -7.55 -20.37 -11.82
N LYS A 76 -7.29 -21.59 -11.32
CA LYS A 76 -8.03 -22.80 -11.71
C LYS A 76 -9.47 -22.79 -11.21
N GLN A 77 -9.78 -22.00 -10.18
CA GLN A 77 -11.09 -21.98 -9.50
C GLN A 77 -11.73 -20.61 -9.42
N LYS A 78 -10.93 -19.53 -9.54
CA LYS A 78 -11.37 -18.15 -9.33
C LYS A 78 -10.88 -17.27 -10.45
N LYS A 79 -11.55 -16.13 -10.66
CA LYS A 79 -10.97 -15.05 -11.45
C LYS A 79 -9.88 -14.38 -10.62
N VAL A 80 -8.66 -14.31 -11.15
CA VAL A 80 -7.51 -13.70 -10.46
C VAL A 80 -7.16 -12.39 -11.13
N PHE A 81 -7.05 -11.32 -10.35
CA PHE A 81 -6.52 -10.03 -10.79
C PHE A 81 -5.15 -9.86 -10.15
N VAL A 82 -4.13 -9.60 -10.97
CA VAL A 82 -2.77 -9.32 -10.50
C VAL A 82 -2.45 -7.87 -10.86
N ILE A 83 -2.22 -7.03 -9.87
CA ILE A 83 -2.02 -5.59 -10.07
C ILE A 83 -0.59 -5.21 -9.72
N ASP A 84 0.10 -4.61 -10.69
CA ASP A 84 1.39 -3.96 -10.50
C ASP A 84 1.25 -2.44 -10.68
N ILE A 85 2.11 -1.68 -10.00
CA ILE A 85 2.13 -0.21 -10.05
C ILE A 85 3.56 0.25 -10.32
N TYR A 86 3.73 0.99 -11.41
CA TYR A 86 4.96 1.71 -11.69
C TYR A 86 4.97 3.08 -10.99
N ARG A 87 6.13 3.48 -10.49
CA ARG A 87 6.40 4.83 -9.98
C ARG A 87 7.70 5.35 -10.58
N SER A 88 7.70 6.63 -10.95
CA SER A 88 8.86 7.35 -11.46
C SER A 88 10.11 7.14 -10.59
N PRO A 89 11.28 6.95 -11.20
CA PRO A 89 12.42 6.34 -10.54
C PRO A 89 12.98 7.19 -9.41
N ILE A 90 13.07 8.52 -9.57
CA ILE A 90 13.62 9.40 -8.53
C ILE A 90 12.68 9.43 -7.32
N GLU A 91 11.39 9.64 -7.53
CA GLU A 91 10.39 9.69 -6.47
C GLU A 91 10.28 8.35 -5.73
N ARG A 92 10.40 7.22 -6.44
CA ARG A 92 10.46 5.89 -5.83
C ARG A 92 11.70 5.73 -4.96
N LYS A 93 12.89 6.09 -5.47
CA LYS A 93 14.14 6.03 -4.71
C LYS A 93 14.08 6.88 -3.45
N MET A 94 13.58 8.11 -3.54
CA MET A 94 13.38 8.98 -2.37
C MET A 94 12.43 8.33 -1.36
N SER A 95 11.32 7.75 -1.83
CA SER A 95 10.34 7.13 -0.94
C SER A 95 10.87 5.87 -0.26
N GLU A 96 11.72 5.10 -0.92
CA GLU A 96 12.38 3.93 -0.34
C GLU A 96 13.44 4.31 0.67
N TYR A 97 14.27 5.30 0.35
CA TYR A 97 15.25 5.85 1.29
C TYR A 97 14.58 6.38 2.56
N PHE A 98 13.52 7.17 2.40
CA PHE A 98 12.80 7.74 3.55
C PHE A 98 12.06 6.69 4.37
N GLU A 99 11.64 5.57 3.79
CA GLU A 99 11.06 4.49 4.59
C GLU A 99 12.05 3.92 5.60
N LYS A 100 13.31 3.80 5.19
CA LYS A 100 14.37 3.15 5.94
C LYS A 100 15.24 4.18 6.69
N LEU A 101 14.83 5.45 6.71
CA LEU A 101 15.67 6.57 7.14
C LEU A 101 16.10 6.44 8.59
N CYS A 102 15.13 6.33 9.48
CA CYS A 102 15.33 6.26 10.92
C CYS A 102 15.97 4.94 11.32
N ASP A 103 15.37 3.82 10.93
CA ASP A 103 15.76 2.52 11.44
C ASP A 103 17.07 2.03 10.82
N LEU A 104 17.16 2.02 9.49
CA LEU A 104 18.32 1.47 8.80
C LEU A 104 19.43 2.52 8.61
N HIS A 105 19.08 3.71 8.12
CA HIS A 105 20.11 4.62 7.60
C HIS A 105 20.82 5.42 8.68
N PHE A 106 20.09 5.79 9.73
CA PHE A 106 20.60 6.60 10.84
C PHE A 106 20.50 5.91 12.20
N ASN A 107 19.79 4.78 12.29
CA ASN A 107 19.52 4.03 13.52
C ASN A 107 19.18 4.94 14.70
N ASN A 108 18.21 5.83 14.50
CA ASN A 108 17.81 6.83 15.48
C ASN A 108 16.32 7.16 15.34
N LYS A 109 15.73 7.70 16.41
CA LYS A 109 14.29 8.00 16.48
C LYS A 109 13.90 9.11 15.49
N PRO A 110 12.65 9.10 14.97
CA PRO A 110 12.17 10.13 14.05
C PRO A 110 12.36 11.57 14.54
N GLU A 111 12.16 11.84 15.83
CA GLU A 111 12.28 13.18 16.42
C GLU A 111 13.71 13.73 16.29
N GLU A 112 14.71 12.87 16.47
CA GLU A 112 16.12 13.25 16.35
C GLU A 112 16.54 13.42 14.89
N VAL A 113 16.12 12.49 14.03
CA VAL A 113 16.45 12.52 12.59
C VAL A 113 15.86 13.76 11.91
N ASN A 114 14.67 14.21 12.32
CA ASN A 114 14.05 15.44 11.81
C ASN A 114 14.90 16.70 12.01
N ASN A 115 15.78 16.70 13.02
CA ASN A 115 16.67 17.81 13.33
C ASN A 115 18.03 17.72 12.62
N TYR A 116 18.28 16.65 11.86
CA TYR A 116 19.55 16.50 11.14
C TYR A 116 19.71 17.54 10.03
N ASN A 117 20.95 17.96 9.80
CA ASN A 117 21.30 18.81 8.68
C ASN A 117 20.96 18.10 7.36
N LEU A 118 20.27 18.81 6.46
CA LEU A 118 19.83 18.26 5.18
C LEU A 118 20.99 17.78 4.29
N HIS A 119 22.17 18.39 4.41
CA HIS A 119 23.39 17.92 3.74
C HIS A 119 23.73 16.48 4.14
N ARG A 120 23.59 16.11 5.42
CA ARG A 120 23.87 14.74 5.91
C ARG A 120 22.90 13.73 5.29
N ILE A 121 21.61 14.08 5.23
CA ILE A 121 20.55 13.26 4.62
C ILE A 121 20.82 13.10 3.11
N THR A 122 21.12 14.21 2.45
CA THR A 122 21.40 14.26 1.00
C THR A 122 22.64 13.47 0.63
N LYS A 123 23.72 13.61 1.38
CA LYS A 123 24.94 12.85 1.16
C LYS A 123 24.65 11.35 1.23
N ARG A 124 23.97 10.90 2.30
CA ARG A 124 23.64 9.47 2.45
C ARG A 124 22.74 8.96 1.33
N PHE A 125 21.75 9.75 0.89
CA PHE A 125 20.90 9.38 -0.24
C PHE A 125 21.70 9.21 -1.53
N ASN A 126 22.60 10.15 -1.83
CA ASN A 126 23.47 10.09 -3.00
C ASN A 126 24.44 8.90 -2.92
N ASP A 127 25.05 8.67 -1.75
CA ASP A 127 25.98 7.56 -1.50
C ASP A 127 25.35 6.21 -1.89
N ILE A 128 24.06 6.01 -1.59
CA ILE A 128 23.31 4.75 -1.87
C ILE A 128 22.47 4.77 -3.14
N PHE A 129 22.42 5.87 -3.89
CA PHE A 129 21.38 6.07 -4.91
C PHE A 129 21.29 4.94 -5.93
N ASN A 130 22.45 4.44 -6.38
CA ASN A 130 22.56 3.35 -7.35
C ASN A 130 22.14 1.99 -6.79
N HIS A 131 22.17 1.83 -5.47
CA HIS A 131 21.85 0.60 -4.72
C HIS A 131 20.38 0.50 -4.30
N ILE A 132 19.62 1.58 -4.44
CA ILE A 132 18.17 1.53 -4.28
C ILE A 132 17.58 0.88 -5.54
N GLY A 133 16.93 -0.27 -5.39
CA GLY A 133 16.58 -1.17 -6.50
C GLY A 133 15.83 -0.47 -7.64
N LYS A 134 16.04 -0.90 -8.89
CA LYS A 134 15.46 -0.30 -10.11
C LYS A 134 14.29 -1.08 -10.72
N GLY A 135 14.14 -2.36 -10.35
CA GLY A 135 13.25 -3.32 -11.02
C GLY A 135 11.76 -3.03 -10.99
N ASP A 136 11.06 -3.76 -11.86
CA ASP A 136 9.63 -3.71 -12.13
C ASP A 136 9.07 -5.13 -12.27
N HIS A 137 8.20 -5.57 -11.37
CA HIS A 137 7.80 -6.99 -11.35
C HIS A 137 7.03 -7.41 -12.60
N TYR A 138 6.30 -6.49 -13.23
CA TYR A 138 5.51 -6.79 -14.41
C TYR A 138 6.40 -7.24 -15.58
N ILE A 139 7.59 -6.64 -15.69
CA ILE A 139 8.57 -6.97 -16.73
C ILE A 139 9.51 -8.09 -16.23
N ASP A 140 9.96 -8.01 -14.97
CA ASP A 140 11.07 -8.83 -14.49
C ASP A 140 10.65 -10.16 -13.87
N LYS A 141 9.40 -10.28 -13.38
CA LYS A 141 9.00 -11.39 -12.49
C LYS A 141 7.76 -12.16 -12.91
N TYR A 142 6.85 -11.53 -13.66
CA TYR A 142 5.52 -12.12 -13.91
C TYR A 142 5.57 -13.30 -14.89
N ASP A 143 6.66 -13.46 -15.64
CA ASP A 143 6.81 -14.50 -16.68
C ASP A 143 5.63 -14.51 -17.66
N ILE A 144 5.21 -13.31 -18.07
CA ILE A 144 4.14 -13.09 -19.06
C ILE A 144 4.72 -12.52 -20.36
N PRO A 145 4.02 -12.68 -21.50
CA PRO A 145 4.45 -12.09 -22.75
C PRO A 145 4.74 -10.59 -22.60
N VAL A 146 5.94 -10.21 -23.03
CA VAL A 146 6.36 -8.81 -23.04
C VAL A 146 5.56 -8.07 -24.10
N ILE A 147 5.00 -6.94 -23.71
CA ILE A 147 4.36 -5.99 -24.62
C ILE A 147 5.37 -4.94 -25.06
N GLU A 148 5.16 -4.34 -26.23
CA GLU A 148 6.10 -3.36 -26.78
C GLU A 148 6.09 -2.02 -26.03
N SER A 149 4.92 -1.59 -25.55
CA SER A 149 4.77 -0.29 -24.88
C SER A 149 3.57 -0.25 -23.95
N PHE A 150 3.60 0.69 -23.00
CA PHE A 150 2.48 0.99 -22.12
C PHE A 150 1.41 1.83 -22.84
N ASP A 151 0.12 1.47 -22.72
CA ASP A 151 -0.97 2.28 -23.27
C ASP A 151 -1.21 3.56 -22.46
N VAL A 152 -0.47 4.62 -22.81
CA VAL A 152 -0.55 5.93 -22.15
C VAL A 152 -1.92 6.58 -22.34
N LYS A 153 -2.61 6.32 -23.46
CA LYS A 153 -3.94 6.90 -23.73
C LYS A 153 -4.98 6.32 -22.78
N ARG A 154 -4.93 5.00 -22.54
CA ARG A 154 -5.77 4.35 -21.54
C ARG A 154 -5.30 4.59 -20.11
N LYS A 155 -4.01 4.92 -19.92
CA LYS A 155 -3.33 5.11 -18.62
C LYS A 155 -3.19 3.82 -17.80
N TYR A 156 -3.39 2.65 -18.43
CA TYR A 156 -3.18 1.34 -17.82
C TYR A 156 -2.90 0.30 -18.90
N GLN A 157 -2.19 -0.75 -18.52
CA GLN A 157 -2.05 -1.94 -19.35
C GLN A 157 -2.93 -3.06 -18.81
N LEU A 158 -3.49 -3.85 -19.72
CA LEU A 158 -4.23 -5.06 -19.43
C LEU A 158 -3.66 -6.22 -20.24
N GLN A 159 -3.40 -7.35 -19.60
CA GLN A 159 -3.17 -8.63 -20.27
C GLN A 159 -4.04 -9.71 -19.62
N GLU A 160 -4.80 -10.45 -20.42
CA GLU A 160 -5.64 -11.55 -19.95
C GLU A 160 -5.04 -12.87 -20.44
N ILE A 161 -4.64 -13.72 -19.51
CA ILE A 161 -4.04 -15.03 -19.78
C ILE A 161 -4.81 -16.05 -18.95
N ASN A 162 -5.58 -16.91 -19.61
CA ASN A 162 -6.51 -17.83 -18.95
C ASN A 162 -7.51 -17.08 -18.04
N ASN A 163 -7.60 -17.47 -16.77
CA ASN A 163 -8.44 -16.81 -15.76
C ASN A 163 -7.71 -15.70 -14.98
N ILE A 164 -6.55 -15.26 -15.47
CA ILE A 164 -5.72 -14.24 -14.82
C ILE A 164 -5.77 -12.95 -15.63
N THR A 165 -6.13 -11.86 -14.96
CA THR A 165 -6.12 -10.51 -15.51
C THR A 165 -4.98 -9.72 -14.87
N TYR A 166 -3.90 -9.53 -15.62
CA TYR A 166 -2.76 -8.70 -15.22
C TYR A 166 -3.03 -7.23 -15.54
N ILE A 167 -2.91 -6.36 -14.54
CA ILE A 167 -3.20 -4.94 -14.62
C ILE A 167 -1.93 -4.17 -14.25
N LYS A 168 -1.44 -3.33 -15.16
CA LYS A 168 -0.35 -2.39 -14.85
C LYS A 168 -0.88 -0.98 -14.73
N LEU A 169 -0.54 -0.30 -13.64
CA LEU A 169 -0.89 1.08 -13.38
C LEU A 169 0.37 1.96 -13.26
N ARG A 170 0.21 3.28 -13.40
CA ARG A 170 1.24 4.27 -13.01
C ARG A 170 0.74 5.08 -11.83
N LEU A 171 1.60 5.35 -10.85
CA LEU A 171 1.25 6.15 -9.67
C LEU A 171 0.90 7.60 -10.03
N LYS A 172 1.52 8.17 -11.09
CA LYS A 172 1.17 9.51 -11.59
C LYS A 172 -0.28 9.63 -12.06
N ASP A 173 -0.88 8.51 -12.47
CA ASP A 173 -2.27 8.42 -12.93
C ASP A 173 -3.22 7.97 -11.81
N SER A 174 -2.80 8.03 -10.55
CA SER A 174 -3.61 7.57 -9.40
C SER A 174 -4.98 8.26 -9.28
N HIS A 175 -5.10 9.49 -9.79
CA HIS A 175 -6.37 10.20 -9.87
C HIS A 175 -7.42 9.50 -10.75
N GLU A 176 -7.01 8.62 -11.66
CA GLU A 176 -7.90 7.85 -12.56
C GLU A 176 -8.16 6.43 -12.08
N TRP A 177 -7.45 5.95 -11.04
CA TRP A 177 -7.53 4.55 -10.62
C TRP A 177 -8.95 4.11 -10.27
N SER A 178 -9.75 4.98 -9.65
CA SER A 178 -11.17 4.71 -9.36
C SER A 178 -11.91 4.30 -10.65
N LYS A 179 -11.81 5.13 -11.70
CA LYS A 179 -12.48 4.91 -12.98
C LYS A 179 -11.93 3.67 -13.69
N ILE A 180 -10.60 3.53 -13.76
CA ILE A 180 -9.92 2.43 -14.44
C ILE A 180 -10.31 1.09 -13.82
N LEU A 181 -10.12 0.94 -12.51
CA LEU A 181 -10.38 -0.31 -11.81
C LEU A 181 -11.88 -0.61 -11.76
N SER A 182 -12.73 0.42 -11.66
CA SER A 182 -14.17 0.20 -11.71
C SER A 182 -14.63 -0.40 -13.03
N LYS A 183 -14.05 0.06 -14.14
CA LYS A 183 -14.31 -0.48 -15.47
C LYS A 183 -13.82 -1.92 -15.61
N ILE A 184 -12.59 -2.21 -15.19
CA ILE A 184 -11.96 -3.53 -15.34
C ILE A 184 -12.68 -4.58 -14.48
N MET A 185 -12.98 -4.24 -13.22
CA MET A 185 -13.61 -5.15 -12.25
C MET A 185 -15.13 -5.13 -12.32
N LYS A 186 -15.73 -4.28 -13.16
CA LYS A 186 -17.19 -4.09 -13.30
C LYS A 186 -17.88 -3.81 -11.97
N ARG A 187 -17.26 -2.98 -11.14
CA ARG A 187 -17.68 -2.68 -9.78
C ARG A 187 -17.26 -1.27 -9.40
N GLN A 188 -18.04 -0.54 -8.60
CA GLN A 188 -17.61 0.78 -8.16
C GLN A 188 -16.44 0.67 -7.16
N ILE A 189 -15.30 1.27 -7.52
CA ILE A 189 -14.09 1.34 -6.70
C ILE A 189 -13.90 2.77 -6.20
N TYR A 190 -13.73 2.92 -4.89
CA TYR A 190 -13.40 4.19 -4.25
C TYR A 190 -11.93 4.19 -3.87
N ILE A 191 -11.20 5.25 -4.24
CA ILE A 191 -9.79 5.41 -3.93
C ILE A 191 -9.63 6.25 -2.67
N VAL A 192 -8.89 5.73 -1.70
CA VAL A 192 -8.45 6.44 -0.50
C VAL A 192 -6.94 6.64 -0.53
N ARG A 193 -6.49 7.79 -0.03
CA ARG A 193 -5.06 8.02 0.23
C ARG A 193 -4.74 7.45 1.60
N ASP A 194 -3.77 6.56 1.62
CA ASP A 194 -3.33 5.88 2.84
C ASP A 194 -1.81 5.78 2.85
N TYR A 195 -1.24 5.98 4.04
CA TYR A 195 0.16 5.72 4.34
C TYR A 195 1.19 6.50 3.50
N GLU A 196 0.86 7.74 3.13
CA GLU A 196 1.80 8.63 2.44
C GLU A 196 2.94 9.08 3.38
N THR A 197 4.18 9.07 2.91
CA THR A 197 5.37 9.46 3.70
C THR A 197 5.22 10.85 4.33
N ILE A 198 4.50 11.74 3.66
CA ILE A 198 4.23 13.12 4.11
C ILE A 198 3.42 13.19 5.42
N ASN A 199 2.70 12.11 5.75
CA ASN A 199 1.87 12.00 6.96
C ASN A 199 2.55 11.21 8.08
N LYS A 200 3.82 10.80 7.89
CA LYS A 200 4.63 10.12 8.91
C LYS A 200 5.37 11.13 9.78
N ASP A 201 5.95 10.68 10.89
CA ASP A 201 6.72 11.53 11.82
C ASP A 201 7.89 12.25 11.13
N ILE A 202 8.47 11.65 10.08
CA ILE A 202 9.53 12.24 9.25
C ILE A 202 9.00 13.09 8.08
N GLY A 203 7.70 13.34 8.02
CA GLY A 203 7.01 13.93 6.87
C GLY A 203 7.51 15.33 6.52
N ASP A 204 7.84 16.15 7.51
CA ASP A 204 8.35 17.51 7.29
C ASP A 204 9.79 17.51 6.77
N LEU A 205 10.65 16.61 7.27
CA LEU A 205 11.97 16.41 6.70
C LEU A 205 11.87 15.93 5.25
N TYR A 206 10.93 15.03 4.94
CA TYR A 206 10.70 14.56 3.57
C TYR A 206 10.26 15.69 2.63
N LYS A 207 9.35 16.58 3.07
CA LYS A 207 8.94 17.76 2.29
C LYS A 207 10.14 18.66 1.97
N ARG A 208 10.92 19.01 3.00
CA ARG A 208 12.13 19.85 2.88
C ARG A 208 13.15 19.23 1.94
N PHE A 209 13.43 17.94 2.11
CA PHE A 209 14.30 17.19 1.22
C PHE A 209 13.81 17.24 -0.23
N LYS A 210 12.54 16.94 -0.49
CA LYS A 210 11.98 17.01 -1.84
C LYS A 210 12.04 18.40 -2.47
N SER A 211 11.90 19.47 -1.70
CA SER A 211 11.96 20.84 -2.22
C SER A 211 13.39 21.32 -2.49
N GLU A 212 14.34 20.90 -1.66
CA GLU A 212 15.72 21.44 -1.71
C GLU A 212 16.72 20.52 -2.44
N TYR A 213 16.41 19.22 -2.57
CA TYR A 213 17.32 18.25 -3.18
C TYR A 213 17.75 18.66 -4.59
N LYS A 214 19.05 18.55 -4.86
CA LYS A 214 19.62 18.71 -6.19
C LYS A 214 20.20 17.37 -6.63
N LEU A 215 19.90 16.96 -7.84
CA LEU A 215 20.30 15.65 -8.38
C LEU A 215 21.70 15.76 -9.00
N PRO A 216 22.70 15.03 -8.51
CA PRO A 216 24.03 15.02 -9.12
C PRO A 216 23.99 14.59 -10.59
N LEU A 217 24.81 15.23 -11.42
CA LEU A 217 24.80 15.02 -12.87
C LEU A 217 24.99 13.54 -13.28
N ASN A 218 25.88 12.81 -12.62
CA ASN A 218 26.10 11.39 -12.87
C ASN A 218 24.86 10.54 -12.51
N LEU A 219 24.13 10.91 -11.46
CA LEU A 219 22.89 10.22 -11.09
C LEU A 219 21.74 10.55 -12.03
N TYR A 220 21.65 11.80 -12.49
CA TYR A 220 20.71 12.20 -13.55
C TYR A 220 20.89 11.37 -14.82
N GLN A 221 22.14 11.14 -15.26
CA GLN A 221 22.43 10.30 -16.42
C GLN A 221 21.86 8.88 -16.27
N THR A 222 21.97 8.27 -15.09
CA THR A 222 21.36 6.95 -14.83
C THR A 222 19.84 6.92 -14.94
N ILE A 223 19.17 8.08 -14.76
CA ILE A 223 17.71 8.20 -14.91
C ILE A 223 17.34 8.44 -16.37
N VAL A 224 18.18 9.16 -17.12
CA VAL A 224 18.01 9.30 -18.58
C VAL A 224 18.06 7.92 -19.24
N GLU A 225 18.95 7.04 -18.78
CA GLU A 225 19.14 5.69 -19.31
C GLU A 225 18.16 4.65 -18.72
N ASP A 226 17.20 5.05 -17.89
CA ASP A 226 16.26 4.13 -17.24
C ASP A 226 15.26 3.53 -18.26
N GLU A 227 15.32 2.21 -18.42
CA GLU A 227 14.50 1.46 -19.38
C GLU A 227 13.02 1.46 -19.01
N TYR A 228 12.69 1.36 -17.72
CA TYR A 228 11.30 1.36 -17.25
C TYR A 228 10.66 2.73 -17.44
N LEU A 229 11.41 3.81 -17.19
CA LEU A 229 10.94 5.16 -17.52
C LEU A 229 10.63 5.26 -19.02
N SER A 230 11.51 4.74 -19.87
CA SER A 230 11.30 4.75 -21.33
C SER A 230 10.11 3.90 -21.76
N PHE A 231 9.83 2.80 -21.05
CA PHE A 231 8.70 1.92 -21.32
C PHE A 231 7.34 2.52 -20.90
N TYR A 232 7.30 3.15 -19.72
CA TYR A 232 6.04 3.63 -19.13
C TYR A 232 5.66 5.06 -19.51
N TYR A 233 6.55 5.83 -20.14
CA TYR A 233 6.31 7.22 -20.53
C TYR A 233 6.37 7.35 -22.04
N THR A 234 5.55 8.24 -22.62
CA THR A 234 5.83 8.70 -23.99
C THR A 234 7.12 9.50 -24.01
N GLU A 235 7.67 9.73 -25.21
CA GLU A 235 8.83 10.63 -25.36
C GLU A 235 8.57 12.01 -24.78
N GLU A 236 7.37 12.57 -24.98
CA GLU A 236 6.97 13.89 -24.47
C GLU A 236 6.91 13.88 -22.94
N GLU A 237 6.24 12.90 -22.33
CA GLU A 237 6.15 12.78 -20.87
C GLU A 237 7.57 12.62 -20.27
N ARG A 238 8.43 11.84 -20.93
CA ARG A 238 9.82 11.62 -20.49
C ARG A 238 10.64 12.89 -20.61
N LYS A 239 10.54 13.63 -21.73
CA LYS A 239 11.20 14.93 -21.92
C LYS A 239 10.76 15.92 -20.85
N GLU A 240 9.47 16.00 -20.54
CA GLU A 240 8.94 16.86 -19.48
C GLU A 240 9.49 16.49 -18.10
N TYR A 241 9.42 15.20 -17.74
CA TYR A 241 9.94 14.70 -16.46
C TYR A 241 11.43 15.00 -16.28
N LEU A 242 12.24 14.71 -17.30
CA LEU A 242 13.68 14.96 -17.28
C LEU A 242 14.00 16.45 -17.24
N LYS A 243 13.23 17.29 -17.95
CA LYS A 243 13.40 18.75 -17.94
C LYS A 243 13.17 19.35 -16.54
N GLU A 244 12.18 18.85 -15.79
CA GLU A 244 11.96 19.31 -14.41
C GLU A 244 13.15 18.98 -13.49
N TRP A 245 13.74 17.79 -13.64
CA TRP A 245 14.92 17.41 -12.87
C TRP A 245 16.19 18.11 -13.33
N LEU A 246 16.34 18.39 -14.62
CA LEU A 246 17.49 19.09 -15.19
C LEU A 246 17.68 20.48 -14.58
N LYS A 247 16.58 21.20 -14.27
CA LYS A 247 16.61 22.50 -13.55
C LYS A 247 17.24 22.42 -12.16
N ARG A 248 17.30 21.22 -11.59
CA ARG A 248 17.76 20.93 -10.23
C ARG A 248 19.00 20.06 -10.22
N VAL A 249 19.72 19.97 -11.35
CA VAL A 249 20.98 19.24 -11.41
C VAL A 249 22.10 20.03 -10.73
N CYS A 250 22.98 19.32 -10.02
CA CYS A 250 24.22 19.87 -9.46
C CYS A 250 25.44 19.10 -9.98
N ASP A 251 26.62 19.51 -9.51
CA ASP A 251 27.87 18.83 -9.81
C ASP A 251 27.82 17.34 -9.45
N LYS A 252 28.69 16.57 -10.10
CA LYS A 252 28.83 15.14 -9.86
C LYS A 252 29.14 14.87 -8.39
N CYS A 253 28.69 13.72 -7.91
CA CYS A 253 29.08 13.22 -6.59
C CYS A 253 29.65 11.81 -6.72
N ASP A 254 30.49 11.44 -5.76
CA ASP A 254 30.86 10.05 -5.57
C ASP A 254 29.67 9.28 -4.98
N THR A 255 29.54 8.02 -5.40
CA THR A 255 28.60 7.07 -4.82
C THR A 255 29.35 5.84 -4.38
N TRP A 256 28.80 5.09 -3.44
CA TRP A 256 29.42 3.85 -3.01
C TRP A 256 29.47 2.82 -4.13
N SER A 257 30.58 2.10 -4.18
CA SER A 257 30.70 0.81 -4.84
C SER A 257 29.83 -0.24 -4.13
N GLU A 258 29.65 -1.40 -4.77
CA GLU A 258 28.93 -2.54 -4.18
C GLU A 258 29.53 -2.94 -2.82
N LYS A 259 30.87 -3.04 -2.73
CA LYS A 259 31.58 -3.44 -1.50
C LYS A 259 31.36 -2.45 -0.36
N GLU A 260 31.38 -1.15 -0.66
CA GLU A 260 31.14 -0.10 0.34
C GLU A 260 29.68 -0.13 0.83
N TYR A 261 28.74 -0.34 -0.09
CA TYR A 261 27.33 -0.47 0.26
C TYR A 261 27.04 -1.74 1.07
N ASP A 262 27.63 -2.88 0.72
CA ASP A 262 27.52 -4.13 1.48
C ASP A 262 28.09 -4.00 2.90
N PHE A 263 29.26 -3.37 3.01
CA PHE A 263 29.88 -3.08 4.30
C PHE A 263 28.97 -2.18 5.14
N TYR A 264 28.45 -1.09 4.54
CA TYR A 264 27.50 -0.21 5.18
C TYR A 264 26.23 -0.94 5.64
N ARG A 265 25.63 -1.74 4.76
CA ARG A 265 24.42 -2.53 5.01
C ARG A 265 24.60 -3.46 6.20
N ARG A 266 25.72 -4.18 6.26
CA ARG A 266 26.05 -5.08 7.37
C ARG A 266 26.12 -4.32 8.69
N ILE A 267 26.83 -3.20 8.75
CA ILE A 267 26.91 -2.36 9.96
C ILE A 267 25.51 -1.89 10.38
N CYS A 268 24.68 -1.43 9.45
CA CYS A 268 23.33 -0.98 9.76
C CYS A 268 22.44 -2.09 10.31
N ILE A 269 22.51 -3.29 9.72
CA ILE A 269 21.72 -4.43 10.17
C ILE A 269 22.18 -4.91 11.55
N GLU A 270 23.50 -5.00 11.78
CA GLU A 270 24.08 -5.41 13.08
C GLU A 270 23.72 -4.42 14.20
N ASN A 271 23.60 -3.14 13.88
CA ASN A 271 23.28 -2.11 14.86
C ASN A 271 21.78 -1.81 14.97
N LEU A 272 20.92 -2.50 14.23
CA LEU A 272 19.48 -2.20 14.17
C LEU A 272 18.85 -2.35 15.57
N THR A 273 18.50 -1.23 16.22
CA THR A 273 17.93 -1.23 17.57
C THR A 273 16.40 -1.28 17.59
N GLN A 274 15.78 -0.88 16.47
CA GLN A 274 14.34 -0.85 16.29
C GLN A 274 14.00 -1.71 15.06
N ASN A 275 13.26 -2.79 15.30
CA ASN A 275 12.71 -3.63 14.23
C ASN A 275 11.19 -3.62 14.37
N ASP A 276 10.59 -2.45 14.22
CA ASP A 276 9.15 -2.30 14.33
C ASP A 276 8.48 -2.83 13.06
N ILE A 277 7.99 -4.06 13.14
CA ILE A 277 7.05 -4.60 12.16
C ILE A 277 5.76 -3.78 12.32
N GLN A 278 5.47 -2.92 11.34
CA GLN A 278 4.27 -2.09 11.31
C GLN A 278 3.03 -2.97 11.14
N LYS A 279 2.42 -3.41 12.24
CA LYS A 279 1.26 -4.33 12.23
C LYS A 279 -0.04 -3.70 11.72
N HIS A 280 -0.11 -2.37 11.58
CA HIS A 280 -1.37 -1.65 11.31
C HIS A 280 -1.20 -0.47 10.31
N HIS A 281 -0.48 -0.66 9.20
CA HIS A 281 -0.31 0.41 8.22
C HIS A 281 -1.44 0.54 7.18
N TYR A 282 -2.41 -0.38 7.16
CA TYR A 282 -3.61 -0.26 6.32
C TYR A 282 -4.78 0.33 7.11
N ILE A 283 -5.64 1.10 6.42
CA ILE A 283 -6.99 1.45 6.91
C ILE A 283 -7.80 0.20 7.23
N ASP A 284 -7.65 -0.88 6.46
CA ASP A 284 -8.45 -2.10 6.61
C ASP A 284 -7.62 -3.37 6.40
N LEU A 285 -7.80 -4.34 7.30
CA LEU A 285 -7.17 -5.66 7.24
C LEU A 285 -7.98 -6.70 6.45
N GLY A 286 -9.20 -6.35 5.99
CA GLY A 286 -10.00 -7.19 5.10
C GLY A 286 -10.94 -8.18 5.79
N CYS A 287 -11.21 -8.01 7.09
CA CYS A 287 -12.16 -8.87 7.82
C CYS A 287 -13.60 -8.70 7.28
N THR A 288 -14.28 -9.79 6.94
CA THR A 288 -15.63 -9.77 6.32
C THR A 288 -16.78 -9.78 7.32
N CYS A 289 -16.51 -9.61 8.62
CA CYS A 289 -17.57 -9.62 9.63
C CYS A 289 -18.53 -8.42 9.48
N LYS A 290 -19.77 -8.56 9.96
CA LYS A 290 -20.80 -7.51 9.86
C LYS A 290 -20.35 -6.14 10.39
N TYR A 291 -19.51 -6.11 11.42
CA TYR A 291 -19.02 -4.87 12.04
C TYR A 291 -18.02 -4.14 11.15
N CYS A 292 -17.04 -4.87 10.61
CA CYS A 292 -16.07 -4.32 9.67
C CYS A 292 -16.77 -3.85 8.39
N THR A 293 -17.72 -4.63 7.87
CA THR A 293 -18.53 -4.26 6.70
C THR A 293 -19.34 -2.99 6.94
N ALA A 294 -20.01 -2.84 8.08
CA ALA A 294 -20.72 -1.61 8.43
C ALA A 294 -19.77 -0.40 8.47
N LYS A 295 -18.57 -0.57 9.04
CA LYS A 295 -17.57 0.51 9.08
C LYS A 295 -17.05 0.89 7.70
N ARG A 296 -16.86 -0.08 6.80
CA ARG A 296 -16.49 0.20 5.39
C ARG A 296 -17.52 1.08 4.70
N LEU A 297 -18.81 0.77 4.88
CA LEU A 297 -19.90 1.56 4.29
C LEU A 297 -19.87 3.02 4.80
N GLU A 298 -19.64 3.22 6.10
CA GLU A 298 -19.48 4.57 6.67
C GLU A 298 -18.31 5.33 6.01
N ILE A 299 -17.15 4.68 5.88
CA ILE A 299 -15.96 5.27 5.24
C ILE A 299 -16.24 5.59 3.76
N ILE A 300 -16.89 4.69 3.02
CA ILE A 300 -17.26 4.93 1.62
C ILE A 300 -18.16 6.17 1.49
N GLU A 301 -19.13 6.34 2.38
CA GLU A 301 -19.99 7.54 2.36
C GLU A 301 -19.20 8.83 2.65
N LYS A 302 -18.18 8.77 3.51
CA LYS A 302 -17.25 9.91 3.73
C LYS A 302 -16.42 10.22 2.49
N VAL A 303 -15.87 9.19 1.84
CA VAL A 303 -15.11 9.35 0.58
C VAL A 303 -15.98 9.97 -0.51
N LYS A 304 -17.25 9.55 -0.65
CA LYS A 304 -18.20 10.14 -1.60
C LYS A 304 -18.44 11.63 -1.36
N ARG A 305 -18.38 12.08 -0.11
CA ARG A 305 -18.51 13.49 0.27
C ARG A 305 -17.20 14.27 0.16
N GLY A 306 -16.11 13.63 -0.27
CA GLY A 306 -14.80 14.25 -0.37
C GLY A 306 -14.11 14.47 0.98
N GLU A 307 -14.56 13.79 2.03
CA GLU A 307 -13.96 13.89 3.37
C GLU A 307 -12.62 13.14 3.45
N GLU A 308 -11.71 13.68 4.26
CA GLU A 308 -10.43 13.03 4.56
C GLU A 308 -10.64 11.84 5.52
N ILE A 309 -10.08 10.68 5.18
CA ILE A 309 -10.22 9.46 5.97
C ILE A 309 -9.03 9.32 6.92
N LYS A 310 -9.29 9.48 8.23
CA LYS A 310 -8.28 9.33 9.30
C LYS A 310 -8.48 8.08 10.16
N GLU A 311 -9.61 7.42 9.97
CA GLU A 311 -10.02 6.29 10.78
C GLU A 311 -9.55 4.95 10.20
N LYS A 312 -9.29 3.99 11.07
CA LYS A 312 -8.96 2.60 10.72
C LYS A 312 -10.11 1.67 11.08
N ILE A 313 -10.18 0.53 10.38
CA ILE A 313 -11.09 -0.57 10.64
C ILE A 313 -10.33 -1.61 11.46
N ILE A 314 -10.41 -1.48 12.79
CA ILE A 314 -9.80 -2.41 13.75
C ILE A 314 -10.90 -3.33 14.27
N HIS A 315 -10.83 -4.62 13.91
CA HIS A 315 -11.89 -5.60 14.20
C HIS A 315 -12.22 -5.68 15.69
N GLU A 316 -11.19 -5.79 16.53
CA GLU A 316 -11.32 -5.96 17.98
C GLU A 316 -12.03 -4.76 18.63
N GLU A 317 -11.72 -3.55 18.17
CA GLU A 317 -12.34 -2.31 18.66
C GLU A 317 -13.82 -2.23 18.26
N LEU A 318 -14.15 -2.56 17.01
CA LEU A 318 -15.52 -2.54 16.51
C LEU A 318 -16.40 -3.57 17.24
N VAL A 319 -15.90 -4.79 17.44
CA VAL A 319 -16.61 -5.84 18.19
C VAL A 319 -16.84 -5.43 19.65
N LYS A 320 -15.83 -4.85 20.31
CA LYS A 320 -15.95 -4.36 21.70
C LYS A 320 -16.99 -3.24 21.80
N LYS A 321 -16.96 -2.28 20.88
CA LYS A 321 -17.90 -1.14 20.86
C LYS A 321 -19.35 -1.62 20.73
N ASP A 322 -19.61 -2.57 19.83
CA ASP A 322 -20.97 -3.09 19.63
C ASP A 322 -21.49 -3.87 20.85
N LYS A 323 -20.67 -4.77 21.41
CA LYS A 323 -21.02 -5.49 22.66
C LYS A 323 -21.35 -4.54 23.81
N TYR A 324 -20.62 -3.43 23.92
CA TYR A 324 -20.89 -2.39 24.91
C TYR A 324 -22.21 -1.65 24.63
N GLN A 325 -22.51 -1.30 23.38
CA GLN A 325 -23.78 -0.68 23.01
C GLN A 325 -24.98 -1.60 23.26
N MET A 326 -24.86 -2.90 22.94
CA MET A 326 -25.87 -3.89 23.28
C MET A 326 -26.14 -3.97 24.79
N PHE A 327 -25.08 -3.92 25.61
CA PHE A 327 -25.20 -3.89 27.07
C PHE A 327 -25.91 -2.62 27.58
N LEU A 328 -25.60 -1.45 27.02
CA LEU A 328 -26.29 -0.20 27.37
C LEU A 328 -27.77 -0.24 27.00
N HIS A 329 -28.10 -0.76 25.82
CA HIS A 329 -29.48 -0.87 25.36
C HIS A 329 -30.29 -1.85 26.23
N ALA A 330 -29.70 -2.99 26.60
CA ALA A 330 -30.30 -3.93 27.55
C ALA A 330 -30.57 -3.30 28.92
N LYS A 331 -29.66 -2.47 29.43
CA LYS A 331 -29.86 -1.70 30.67
C LYS A 331 -30.97 -0.66 30.56
N GLN A 332 -31.13 -0.02 29.40
CA GLN A 332 -32.20 0.96 29.18
C GLN A 332 -33.58 0.29 29.10
N MET A 333 -33.67 -0.91 28.51
CA MET A 333 -34.92 -1.70 28.48
C MET A 333 -35.32 -2.28 29.86
N GLN A 334 -34.39 -2.37 30.81
CA GLN A 334 -34.66 -2.80 32.18
C GLN A 334 -35.15 -1.67 33.10
N LYS A 335 -35.33 -0.43 32.60
CA LYS A 335 -35.96 0.62 33.40
C LYS A 335 -37.42 0.26 33.66
N PRO A 336 -37.88 0.18 34.92
CA PRO A 336 -39.25 -0.20 35.23
C PRO A 336 -40.22 0.80 34.60
N VAL A 337 -41.17 0.29 33.81
CA VAL A 337 -42.32 1.06 33.37
C VAL A 337 -43.09 1.43 34.63
N ASN A 338 -43.06 2.70 35.03
CA ASN A 338 -43.92 3.25 36.07
C ASN A 338 -45.38 3.15 35.59
N ARG A 339 -45.99 1.97 35.72
CA ARG A 339 -47.44 1.81 35.66
C ARG A 339 -47.98 2.48 36.92
N LYS A 340 -48.45 3.73 36.78
CA LYS A 340 -49.39 4.31 37.75
C LYS A 340 -50.61 3.40 37.78
N VAL A 341 -50.70 2.53 38.77
CA VAL A 341 -51.91 1.79 39.10
C VAL A 341 -52.87 2.81 39.71
N ASN A 342 -53.86 3.24 38.94
CA ASN A 342 -55.01 3.98 39.48
C ASN A 342 -55.83 3.00 40.33
N PHE A 343 -55.63 3.01 41.64
CA PHE A 343 -56.59 2.42 42.56
C PHE A 343 -57.81 3.35 42.62
N GLY A 344 -58.83 3.01 41.85
CA GLY A 344 -60.15 3.59 41.98
C GLY A 344 -60.71 3.29 43.36
N VAL A 345 -60.97 4.36 44.12
CA VAL A 345 -61.71 4.35 45.37
C VAL A 345 -63.16 3.97 45.06
N LEU A 346 -63.56 2.75 45.42
CA LEU A 346 -64.96 2.38 45.61
C LEU A 346 -65.19 2.33 47.12
N MET A 347 -65.53 3.48 47.71
CA MET A 347 -66.15 3.50 49.03
C MET A 347 -67.66 3.31 48.85
N SER A 348 -68.13 2.25 49.49
CA SER A 348 -69.52 1.88 49.69
C SER A 348 -70.26 2.88 50.57
N ASN A 349 -71.49 3.21 50.17
CA ASN A 349 -72.49 3.85 51.01
C ASN A 349 -72.76 3.05 52.28
N LYS A 350 -72.62 3.70 53.44
CA LYS A 350 -73.64 3.75 54.50
C LYS A 350 -73.35 4.89 55.46
#